data_AF-A0AAV5JJX3-F1
#
_entry.id   AF-A0AAV5JJX3-F1
#
_cell.length_a   1.000
_cell.length_b   1.000
_cell.length_c   1.000
_cell.angle_alpha   90.00
_cell.angle_beta   90.00
_cell.angle_gamma   90.00
#
_symmetry.space_group_name_H-M   'P 1'
#
loop_
_entity.id
_entity.type
_entity.pdbx_description
1 polymer ?
#
loop_
_entity_poly.entity_id
_entity_poly.type
_entity_poly.pdbx_seq_one_letter_code
_entity_poly.pdbx_strand_id
1 'polypeptide(L)'
;MMFSYSIVDSNVGFHGYVSTVTVVPEEVGCRIEWSYEVEPVEGWKLEDLDGFIGSGLEVMARRMEAALQALINHHYNKGIAQMAFMSLAKKIKKVF
;
A
#
# COMPACT_ATOMS: atom_id res chain seq x y z
N MET A 1 8.67 3.09 8.21
CA MET A 1 8.10 2.05 9.09
C MET A 1 8.08 0.74 8.32
N MET A 2 8.38 -0.39 8.96
CA MET A 2 8.46 -1.70 8.30
C MET A 2 7.63 -2.73 9.07
N PHE A 3 6.94 -3.61 8.37
CA PHE A 3 6.16 -4.70 8.94
C PHE A 3 6.36 -5.96 8.11
N SER A 4 6.68 -7.09 8.75
CA SER A 4 6.89 -8.38 8.09
C SER A 4 5.95 -9.44 8.65
N TYR A 5 5.48 -10.33 7.79
CA TYR A 5 4.56 -11.41 8.15
C TYR A 5 4.73 -12.62 7.22
N SER A 6 4.19 -13.77 7.65
CA SER A 6 4.09 -14.97 6.83
C SER A 6 2.63 -15.43 6.74
N ILE A 7 2.28 -16.07 5.62
CA ILE A 7 0.99 -16.74 5.47
C ILE A 7 1.18 -18.20 5.86
N VAL A 8 0.49 -18.63 6.91
CA VAL A 8 0.57 -20.00 7.44
C VAL A 8 -0.42 -20.96 6.79
N ASP A 9 -1.49 -20.44 6.18
CA ASP A 9 -2.51 -21.19 5.44
C ASP A 9 -3.13 -20.31 4.36
N SER A 10 -3.44 -20.86 3.19
CA SER A 10 -3.84 -20.09 2.00
C SER A 10 -4.88 -20.82 1.15
N ASN A 11 -6.00 -20.15 0.87
CA ASN A 11 -7.00 -20.61 -0.10
C ASN A 11 -6.63 -20.30 -1.56
N VAL A 12 -5.54 -19.55 -1.79
CA VAL A 12 -5.01 -19.21 -3.13
C VAL A 12 -3.91 -20.19 -3.55
N GLY A 13 -3.37 -20.98 -2.61
CA GLY A 13 -2.25 -21.90 -2.86
C GLY A 13 -0.87 -21.28 -2.62
N PHE A 14 -0.78 -20.21 -1.82
CA PHE A 14 0.51 -19.65 -1.41
C PHE A 14 1.19 -20.55 -0.38
N HIS A 15 2.38 -21.02 -0.71
CA HIS A 15 3.23 -21.83 0.16
C HIS A 15 4.56 -21.12 0.39
N GLY A 16 5.08 -21.22 1.62
CA GLY A 16 6.33 -20.56 2.01
C GLY A 16 6.28 -19.03 1.91
N TYR A 17 5.10 -18.41 1.90
CA TYR A 17 4.96 -16.97 1.68
C TYR A 17 5.47 -16.17 2.88
N VAL A 18 6.46 -15.33 2.63
CA VAL A 18 6.97 -14.33 3.58
C VAL A 18 6.95 -12.98 2.89
N SER A 19 6.52 -11.95 3.61
CA SER A 19 6.43 -10.62 3.04
C SER A 19 6.84 -9.54 4.01
N THR A 20 7.37 -8.45 3.45
CA THR A 20 7.68 -7.22 4.15
C THR A 20 7.07 -6.03 3.43
N VAL A 21 6.36 -5.19 4.18
CA VAL A 21 5.82 -3.91 3.72
C VAL A 21 6.57 -2.78 4.40
N THR A 22 7.10 -1.85 3.60
CA THR A 22 7.86 -0.69 4.07
C THR A 22 7.23 0.60 3.59
N VAL A 23 6.95 1.51 4.51
CA VAL A 23 6.59 2.90 4.21
C VAL A 23 7.84 3.75 4.29
N VAL A 24 8.25 4.29 3.14
CA VAL A 24 9.43 5.13 2.96
C VAL A 24 8.96 6.58 2.80
N PRO A 25 9.42 7.52 3.66
CA PRO A 25 9.12 8.93 3.49
C PRO A 25 9.78 9.48 2.23
N GLU A 26 9.09 10.38 1.53
CA GLU A 26 9.63 11.14 0.40
C GLU A 26 9.51 12.64 0.66
N GLU A 27 10.12 13.49 -0.18
CA GLU A 27 9.98 14.96 -0.05
C GLU A 27 8.51 15.39 -0.05
N VAL A 28 7.68 14.67 -0.81
CA VAL A 28 6.25 14.90 -0.94
C VAL A 28 5.52 13.58 -0.72
N GLY A 29 5.01 13.37 0.49
CA GLY A 29 4.23 12.18 0.86
C GLY A 29 5.09 10.98 1.23
N CYS A 30 4.76 9.81 0.69
CA CYS A 30 5.48 8.57 0.97
C CYS A 30 5.32 7.57 -0.17
N ARG A 31 6.24 6.61 -0.23
CA ARG A 31 6.17 5.41 -1.06
C ARG A 31 5.92 4.19 -0.18
N ILE A 32 5.08 3.28 -0.66
CA ILE A 32 4.89 1.97 -0.05
C ILE A 32 5.60 0.94 -0.93
N GLU A 33 6.54 0.23 -0.33
CA GLU A 33 7.24 -0.90 -0.93
C GLU A 33 6.70 -2.19 -0.33
N TRP A 34 6.46 -3.18 -1.17
CA TRP A 34 5.97 -4.48 -0.75
C TRP A 34 6.84 -5.56 -1.40
N SER A 35 7.71 -6.16 -0.62
CA SER A 35 8.51 -7.31 -1.03
C SER A 35 7.88 -8.60 -0.51
N TYR A 36 8.04 -9.66 -1.28
CA TYR A 36 7.56 -10.97 -0.92
C TYR A 36 8.44 -12.06 -1.53
N GLU A 37 8.47 -13.19 -0.85
CA GLU A 37 9.03 -14.45 -1.31
C GLU A 37 7.93 -15.49 -1.19
N VAL A 38 7.77 -16.33 -2.22
CA VAL A 38 6.77 -17.39 -2.24
C VAL A 38 7.23 -18.50 -3.16
N GLU A 39 6.85 -19.73 -2.84
CA GLU A 39 7.01 -20.84 -3.78
C GLU A 39 6.12 -20.65 -5.03
N PRO A 40 6.48 -21.25 -6.18
CA PRO A 40 5.65 -21.16 -7.38
C PRO A 40 4.21 -21.59 -7.11
N VAL A 41 3.25 -20.72 -7.45
CA VAL A 41 1.83 -20.97 -7.28
C VAL A 41 1.32 -21.73 -8.50
N GLU A 42 0.68 -22.89 -8.28
CA GLU A 42 0.21 -23.73 -9.36
C GLU A 42 -0.75 -22.98 -10.30
N GLY A 43 -0.47 -23.03 -11.60
CA GLY A 43 -1.30 -22.39 -12.63
C GLY A 43 -1.10 -20.87 -12.78
N TRP A 44 -0.23 -20.25 -11.98
CA TRP A 44 0.06 -18.81 -12.07
C TRP A 44 1.43 -18.57 -12.69
N LYS A 45 1.52 -17.52 -13.50
CA LYS A 45 2.80 -16.91 -13.89
C LYS A 45 3.20 -15.86 -12.88
N LEU A 46 4.46 -15.44 -12.94
CA LEU A 46 4.96 -14.36 -12.10
C LEU A 46 4.14 -13.06 -12.29
N GLU A 47 3.72 -12.77 -13.52
CA GLU A 47 2.94 -11.57 -13.83
C GLU A 47 1.53 -11.61 -13.21
N ASP A 48 0.95 -12.80 -13.05
CA ASP A 48 -0.35 -12.97 -12.39
C ASP A 48 -0.23 -12.64 -10.90
N LEU A 49 0.86 -13.09 -10.27
CA LEU A 49 1.16 -12.81 -8.87
C LEU A 49 1.46 -11.32 -8.64
N ASP A 50 2.29 -10.73 -9.49
CA ASP A 50 2.60 -9.30 -9.46
C ASP A 50 1.35 -8.44 -9.69
N GLY A 51 0.46 -8.87 -10.59
CA GLY A 51 -0.83 -8.22 -10.82
C GLY A 51 -1.75 -8.29 -9.60
N PHE A 52 -1.82 -9.46 -8.96
CA PHE A 52 -2.62 -9.68 -7.76
C PHE A 52 -2.14 -8.82 -6.59
N ILE A 53 -0.85 -8.90 -6.23
CA ILE A 53 -0.29 -8.11 -5.12
C ILE A 53 -0.30 -6.61 -5.45
N GLY A 54 0.06 -6.24 -6.68
CA GLY A 54 0.10 -4.85 -7.12
C GLY A 54 -1.26 -4.17 -7.09
N SER A 55 -2.31 -4.84 -7.55
CA SER A 55 -3.68 -4.30 -7.50
C SER A 55 -4.17 -4.13 -6.06
N GLY A 56 -3.87 -5.09 -5.17
CA GLY A 56 -4.16 -4.99 -3.75
C GLY A 56 -3.43 -3.81 -3.08
N LEU A 57 -2.14 -3.62 -3.40
CA LEU A 57 -1.35 -2.49 -2.90
C LEU A 57 -1.93 -1.14 -3.35
N GLU A 58 -2.34 -1.02 -4.61
CA GLU A 58 -2.92 0.21 -5.13
C GLU A 58 -4.24 0.55 -4.40
N VAL A 59 -5.10 -0.43 -4.19
CA VAL A 59 -6.33 -0.25 -3.42
C VAL A 59 -6.02 0.16 -1.98
N MET A 60 -5.04 -0.46 -1.32
CA MET A 60 -4.61 -0.08 0.03
C MET A 60 -4.12 1.37 0.07
N ALA A 61 -3.25 1.77 -0.85
CA ALA A 61 -2.73 3.13 -0.92
C ALA A 61 -3.87 4.17 -1.05
N ARG A 62 -4.82 3.94 -1.98
CA ARG A 62 -5.98 4.83 -2.15
C ARG A 62 -6.84 4.91 -0.88
N ARG A 63 -7.02 3.80 -0.17
CA ARG A 63 -7.80 3.78 1.09
C ARG A 63 -7.08 4.48 2.23
N MET A 64 -5.75 4.34 2.33
CA MET A 64 -4.94 5.08 3.29
C MET A 64 -4.99 6.58 3.05
N GLU A 65 -4.86 7.02 1.78
CA GLU A 65 -5.03 8.42 1.39
C GLU A 65 -6.42 8.96 1.77
N ALA A 66 -7.48 8.22 1.45
CA ALA A 66 -8.84 8.61 1.80
C ALA A 66 -9.06 8.70 3.31
N ALA A 67 -8.51 7.75 4.09
CA ALA A 67 -8.58 7.78 5.55
C ALA A 67 -7.81 8.97 6.13
N LEU A 68 -6.62 9.27 5.61
CA LEU A 68 -5.84 10.44 6.00
C LEU A 68 -6.58 11.74 5.65
N GLN A 69 -7.16 11.84 4.46
CA GLN A 69 -7.98 12.99 4.08
C GLN A 69 -9.19 13.14 4.98
N ALA A 70 -9.87 12.04 5.35
CA ALA A 70 -10.98 12.08 6.29
C ALA A 70 -10.54 12.50 7.70
N LEU A 71 -9.38 12.03 8.17
CA LEU A 71 -8.80 12.45 9.44
C LEU A 71 -8.44 13.94 9.42
N ILE A 72 -7.75 14.39 8.37
CA ILE A 72 -7.45 15.81 8.15
C ILE A 72 -8.74 16.58 8.11
N ASN A 73 -9.72 16.21 7.29
CA ASN A 73 -11.01 16.89 7.20
C ASN A 73 -11.77 16.87 8.51
N HIS A 74 -11.69 15.83 9.33
CA HIS A 74 -12.32 15.81 10.66
C HIS A 74 -11.59 16.75 11.64
N HIS A 75 -10.25 16.79 11.61
CA HIS A 75 -9.46 17.75 12.39
C HIS A 75 -9.65 19.18 11.87
N TYR A 76 -9.82 19.34 10.56
CA TYR A 76 -10.16 20.58 9.88
C TYR A 76 -11.60 20.96 10.20
N ASN A 77 -12.57 20.05 10.30
CA ASN A 77 -13.93 20.42 10.69
C ASN A 77 -14.02 20.81 12.18
N LYS A 78 -13.05 20.37 13.00
CA LYS A 78 -12.77 20.96 14.33
C LYS A 78 -11.97 22.29 14.25
N GLY A 79 -11.29 22.53 13.14
CA GLY A 79 -10.38 23.64 12.87
C GLY A 79 -10.80 24.61 11.76
N ILE A 80 -12.05 24.57 11.23
CA ILE A 80 -12.62 25.51 10.25
C ILE A 80 -13.04 26.82 10.95
N ALA A 81 -12.53 27.05 12.16
CA ALA A 81 -12.19 28.39 12.62
C ALA A 81 -10.89 28.95 11.96
N GLN A 82 -10.10 28.14 11.24
CA GLN A 82 -8.73 28.50 10.83
C GLN A 82 -8.32 27.91 9.46
N MET A 83 -9.01 28.36 8.41
CA MET A 83 -8.45 28.71 7.09
C MET A 83 -7.64 27.70 6.25
N ALA A 84 -8.28 27.33 5.13
CA ALA A 84 -7.77 27.14 3.77
C ALA A 84 -6.41 26.44 3.46
N PHE A 85 -6.50 25.59 2.42
CA PHE A 85 -5.49 25.28 1.37
C PHE A 85 -4.43 24.19 1.67
N MET A 86 -4.40 23.15 0.84
CA MET A 86 -3.28 22.86 -0.10
C MET A 86 -3.59 21.59 -0.91
N SER A 87 -3.56 21.75 -2.22
CA SER A 87 -3.65 20.71 -3.26
C SER A 87 -2.41 19.82 -3.26
N LEU A 88 -2.56 18.52 -3.58
CA LEU A 88 -1.41 17.72 -3.98
C LEU A 88 -1.77 16.59 -4.95
N ALA A 89 -1.03 16.56 -6.06
CA ALA A 89 -1.17 15.63 -7.19
C ALA A 89 -0.30 14.37 -7.02
N LYS A 90 -0.80 13.25 -7.58
CA LYS A 90 -0.21 11.90 -7.56
C LYS A 90 0.89 11.68 -8.60
N LYS A 91 1.92 10.91 -8.25
CA LYS A 91 2.69 10.11 -9.21
C LYS A 91 3.25 8.85 -8.53
N ILE A 92 2.82 7.68 -9.00
CA ILE A 92 3.34 6.37 -8.58
C ILE A 92 4.38 5.93 -9.61
N LYS A 93 5.55 5.47 -9.18
CA LYS A 93 6.57 4.87 -10.05
C LYS A 93 7.04 3.52 -9.47
N LYS A 94 7.00 2.49 -10.31
CA LYS A 94 7.44 1.11 -10.04
C LYS A 94 8.97 1.04 -10.14
N VAL A 95 9.63 0.33 -9.22
CA VAL A 95 11.06 -0.03 -9.30
C VAL A 95 11.12 -1.56 -9.30
N PHE A 96 11.87 -2.11 -10.26
CA PHE A 96 12.13 -3.55 -10.41
C PHE A 96 13.29 -3.98 -9.51
#